data_AF-I6URN4-F1
#
_entry.id   AF-I6URN4-F1
#
_cell.length_a   1.000
_cell.length_b   1.000
_cell.length_c   1.000
_cell.angle_alpha   90.00
_cell.angle_beta   90.00
_cell.angle_gamma   90.00
#
_symmetry.space_group_name_H-M   'P 1'
#
loop_
_entity.id
_entity.type
_entity.pdbx_description
1 polymer ?
#
loop_
_entity_poly.entity_id
_entity_poly.type
_entity_poly.pdbx_seq_one_letter_code
_entity_poly.pdbx_strand_id
1 'polypeptide(L)' 'MAKEKTTLPPTGAGLMRFFDEDTKAVKVTPKGALAIVLVFILIEVLLQIIGPRIFG' A
#
# COMPACT_ATOMS: atom_id res chain seq x y z
N MET A 1 -38.88 -39.15 9.82
CA MET A 1 -38.53 -37.71 9.93
C MET A 1 -37.02 -37.60 9.90
N ALA A 2 -36.44 -37.30 8.73
CA ALA A 2 -35.00 -37.15 8.55
C ALA A 2 -34.59 -35.73 8.93
N LYS A 3 -33.59 -35.60 9.81
CA LYS A 3 -33.03 -34.34 10.27
C LYS A 3 -32.21 -33.74 9.13
N GLU A 4 -32.78 -32.77 8.42
CA GLU A 4 -32.10 -31.99 7.40
C GLU A 4 -30.94 -31.22 8.05
N LYS A 5 -29.72 -31.75 7.89
CA LYS A 5 -28.49 -31.02 8.22
C LYS A 5 -28.32 -29.97 7.13
N THR A 6 -28.92 -28.80 7.34
CA THR A 6 -28.52 -27.60 6.62
C THR A 6 -27.07 -27.32 6.99
N THR A 7 -26.15 -27.71 6.09
CA THR A 7 -24.74 -27.35 6.18
C THR A 7 -24.69 -25.86 5.90
N LEU A 8 -24.67 -25.06 6.96
CA LEU A 8 -24.31 -23.65 6.83
C LEU A 8 -22.96 -23.60 6.10
N PRO A 9 -22.79 -22.72 5.09
CA PRO A 9 -21.50 -22.57 4.43
C PRO A 9 -20.47 -22.27 5.51
N PRO A 10 -19.24 -22.81 5.44
CA PRO A 10 -18.21 -22.58 6.45
C PRO A 10 -18.01 -21.06 6.60
N THR A 11 -18.60 -20.50 7.67
CA THR A 11 -18.53 -19.09 8.02
C THR A 11 -17.10 -18.80 8.42
N GLY A 12 -16.29 -18.45 7.43
CA GLY A 12 -14.85 -18.28 7.56
C GLY A 12 -14.12 -18.33 6.23
N ALA A 13 -14.66 -18.98 5.20
CA ALA A 13 -14.01 -19.06 3.89
C ALA A 13 -14.24 -17.84 2.98
N GLY A 14 -15.30 -17.06 3.23
CA GLY A 14 -15.70 -15.91 2.40
C GLY A 14 -15.10 -14.56 2.82
N LEU A 15 -14.51 -14.46 4.02
CA LEU A 15 -13.89 -13.22 4.50
C LEU A 15 -12.39 -13.14 4.20
N MET A 16 -11.70 -14.25 3.94
CA MET A 16 -10.27 -14.23 3.62
C MET A 16 -9.96 -14.01 2.12
N ARG A 17 -10.96 -14.07 1.23
CA ARG A 17 -10.77 -13.82 -0.22
C ARG A 17 -11.31 -12.48 -0.73
N PHE A 18 -11.98 -11.70 0.12
CA PHE A 18 -12.68 -10.48 -0.31
C PHE A 18 -11.97 -9.15 0.06
N PHE A 19 -10.78 -9.21 0.65
CA PHE A 19 -10.04 -8.00 1.02
C PHE A 19 -8.75 -7.76 0.23
N ASP A 20 -8.40 -8.65 -0.71
CA ASP A 20 -7.12 -8.55 -1.44
C ASP A 20 -7.22 -7.94 -2.85
N GLU A 21 -8.41 -7.85 -3.47
CA GLU A 21 -8.48 -7.69 -4.94
C GLU A 21 -9.15 -6.41 -5.48
N ASP A 22 -9.87 -5.60 -4.68
CA ASP A 22 -10.71 -4.50 -5.21
C ASP A 22 -10.28 -3.06 -4.86
N THR A 23 -9.00 -2.81 -4.59
CA THR A 23 -8.51 -1.42 -4.55
C THR A 23 -7.62 -1.13 -5.75
N LYS A 24 -8.10 -0.24 -6.64
CA LYS A 24 -7.30 0.36 -7.72
C LYS A 24 -6.28 1.34 -7.12
N ALA A 25 -5.33 0.83 -6.34
CA ALA A 25 -4.28 1.62 -5.73
C ALA A 25 -2.94 1.27 -6.36
N VAL A 26 -2.08 2.28 -6.48
CA VAL A 26 -0.69 2.07 -6.87
C VAL A 26 0.00 1.33 -5.72
N LYS A 27 0.29 0.04 -5.92
CA LYS A 27 0.98 -0.78 -4.92
C LYS A 27 2.45 -0.38 -4.87
N VAL A 28 2.87 0.23 -3.77
CA VAL A 28 4.27 0.59 -3.54
C VAL A 28 4.90 -0.48 -2.65
N THR A 29 5.99 -1.08 -3.13
CA THR A 29 6.76 -2.03 -2.31
C THR A 29 7.49 -1.28 -1.19
N PRO A 30 7.84 -1.92 -0.06
CA PRO A 30 8.61 -1.28 1.00
C PRO A 30 9.93 -0.64 0.51
N LYS A 31 10.59 -1.27 -0.47
CA LYS A 31 11.78 -0.71 -1.13
C LYS A 31 11.45 0.54 -1.97
N GLY A 32 10.30 0.55 -2.65
CA GLY A 32 9.82 1.71 -3.39
C GLY A 32 9.51 2.90 -2.48
N ALA A 33 8.90 2.65 -1.31
CA ALA A 33 8.66 3.70 -0.31
C ALA A 33 9.97 4.31 0.19
N LEU A 34 10.96 3.47 0.49
CA LEU A 34 12.30 3.93 0.89
C LEU A 34 12.97 4.77 -0.21
N ALA A 35 12.87 4.34 -1.46
CA ALA A 35 13.45 5.07 -2.59
C ALA A 35 12.83 6.47 -2.75
N ILE A 36 11.50 6.60 -2.59
CA ILE A 36 10.80 7.89 -2.67
C ILE A 36 11.33 8.85 -1.60
N VAL A 37 11.48 8.37 -0.36
CA VAL A 37 12.00 9.19 0.75
C VAL A 37 13.43 9.64 0.48
N LEU A 38 14.29 8.74 0.00
CA LEU A 38 15.68 9.09 -0.32
C LEU A 38 15.77 10.14 -1.44
N VAL A 39 14.93 10.03 -2.46
CA VAL A 39 14.86 11.03 -3.53
C VAL A 39 14.42 12.39 -2.99
N PHE A 40 13.42 12.41 -2.10
CA PHE A 40 12.94 13.64 -1.50
C PHE A 40 14.03 14.34 -0.68
N ILE A 41 14.72 13.60 0.19
CA ILE A 41 15.86 14.11 0.97
C ILE A 41 16.95 14.66 0.04
N LEU A 42 17.28 13.93 -1.03
CA LEU A 42 18.29 14.37 -1.99
C LEU A 42 17.92 15.71 -2.64
N ILE A 43 16.64 15.89 -3.00
CA ILE A 43 16.14 17.15 -3.58
C ILE A 43 16.27 18.29 -2.57
N GLU A 44 15.88 18.08 -1.30
CA GLU A 44 16.01 19.09 -0.26
C GLU A 44 17.46 19.51 -0.04
N VAL A 45 18.38 18.54 0.04
CA VAL A 45 19.82 18.80 0.19
C VAL A 45 20.37 19.59 -1.01
N LEU A 46 19.99 19.21 -2.22
CA LEU A 46 20.40 19.93 -3.44
C LEU A 46 19.85 21.36 -3.43
N LEU A 47 18.59 21.55 -3.05
CA LEU A 47 17.98 22.87 -2.91
C LEU A 47 18.65 23.70 -1.81
N GLN A 48 19.07 23.10 -0.70
CA GLN A 48 19.74 23.83 0.36
C GLN A 48 21.13 24.33 -0.06
N ILE A 49 21.85 23.53 -0.85
CA ILE A 49 23.20 23.86 -1.34
C ILE A 49 23.13 24.85 -2.51
N ILE A 50 22.25 24.60 -3.47
CA ILE A 50 22.20 25.32 -4.75
C ILE A 50 21.18 26.46 -4.70
N GLY A 51 20.10 26.32 -3.94
CA GLY A 51 19.03 27.31 -3.81
C GLY A 51 19.50 28.71 -3.43
N PRO A 52 20.40 28.90 -2.45
CA PRO A 52 20.96 30.21 -2.14
C PRO A 52 21.68 30.88 -3.31
N ARG A 53 22.17 30.10 -4.28
CA ARG A 53 22.88 30.59 -5.47
C ARG A 53 21.96 30.87 -6.66
N ILE A 54 20.79 30.25 -6.69
CA ILE A 54 19.79 30.42 -7.76
C ILE A 54 18.77 31.51 -7.39
N PHE A 55 18.38 31.59 -6.12
CA PHE A 55 17.30 32.45 -5.63
C PHE A 55 17.80 33.63 -4.76
N GLY A 56 19.11 33.76 -4.56
CA GLY A 56 19.77 34.82 -3.79
C GLY A 56 20.80 35.58 -4.62
#